data_AF-A0A7R9BK29-F1
#
_entry.id   AF-A0A7R9BK29-F1
#
_cell.length_a   1.000
_cell.length_b   1.000
_cell.length_c   1.000
_cell.angle_alpha   90.00
_cell.angle_beta   90.00
_cell.angle_gamma   90.00
#
_symmetry.space_group_name_H-M   'P 1'
#
loop_
_entity.id
_entity.type
_entity.pdbx_description
1 polymer ?
#
loop_
_entity_poly.entity_id
_entity_poly.type
_entity_poly.pdbx_seq_one_letter_code
_entity_poly.pdbx_strand_id
1 'polypeptide(L)'
;MMGLPPLEFTDCLTDSPYFRQDLLAHEKELERTSTSIKGLIKDVKDLLAKARELSRAQRVLSQTLINFKFECIGSSQTDDEVVISNSLKELGKLVSAIEDERDRMLEQAYDQIIRPLEKFRKEQIGAAKDGRKKFEKQTSKFVQSQERYLNLSTRKQELVLQEVSNIEWS
;
A
#
# COMPACT_ATOMS: atom_id res chain seq x y z
N MET A 1 -16.41 15.08 3.71
CA MET A 1 -16.22 14.06 2.65
C MET A 1 -17.30 13.01 2.84
N MET A 2 -18.14 12.79 1.85
CA MET A 2 -19.08 11.67 1.84
C MET A 2 -18.38 10.53 1.09
N GLY A 3 -18.41 9.31 1.63
CA GLY A 3 -17.84 8.14 0.96
C GLY A 3 -18.62 7.79 -0.31
N LEU A 4 -18.06 6.89 -1.13
CA LEU A 4 -18.80 6.32 -2.24
C LEU A 4 -19.98 5.49 -1.70
N PRO A 5 -21.18 5.59 -2.29
CA PRO A 5 -22.31 4.76 -1.88
C PRO A 5 -22.03 3.28 -2.15
N PRO A 6 -22.65 2.36 -1.41
CA PRO A 6 -22.54 0.93 -1.69
C PRO A 6 -23.05 0.60 -3.09
N LEU A 7 -22.44 -0.40 -3.72
CA LEU A 7 -22.92 -0.95 -4.99
C LEU A 7 -23.94 -2.05 -4.71
N GLU A 8 -25.13 -1.94 -5.28
CA GLU A 8 -26.19 -2.93 -5.11
C GLU A 8 -26.08 -4.05 -6.15
N PHE A 9 -26.24 -5.30 -5.72
CA PHE A 9 -26.18 -6.45 -6.62
C PHE A 9 -27.30 -6.48 -7.65
N THR A 10 -28.46 -5.88 -7.34
CA THR A 10 -29.59 -5.79 -8.26
C THR A 10 -29.26 -4.93 -9.47
N ASP A 11 -28.46 -3.89 -9.29
CA ASP A 11 -28.11 -2.94 -10.35
C ASP A 11 -27.20 -3.58 -11.39
N CYS A 12 -26.42 -4.59 -11.00
CA CYS A 12 -25.64 -5.44 -11.90
C CYS A 12 -26.50 -6.11 -12.98
N LEU A 13 -27.77 -6.42 -12.70
CA LEU A 13 -28.65 -7.07 -13.67
C LEU A 13 -29.05 -6.12 -14.80
N THR A 14 -29.24 -4.85 -14.48
CA THR A 14 -29.60 -3.82 -15.45
C THR A 14 -28.40 -3.32 -16.25
N ASP A 15 -27.19 -3.48 -15.70
CA ASP A 15 -25.93 -3.03 -16.28
C ASP A 15 -25.97 -1.57 -16.76
N SER A 16 -26.66 -0.70 -16.01
CA SER A 16 -26.93 0.65 -16.45
C SER A 16 -25.65 1.51 -16.57
N PRO A 17 -25.63 2.53 -17.44
CA PRO A 17 -24.51 3.46 -17.54
C PRO A 17 -24.15 4.13 -16.19
N TYR A 18 -25.16 4.42 -15.37
CA TYR A 18 -24.97 5.00 -14.03
C TYR A 18 -24.27 4.02 -13.09
N PHE A 19 -24.72 2.77 -13.03
CA PHE A 19 -24.07 1.72 -12.25
C PHE A 19 -22.61 1.50 -12.69
N ARG A 20 -22.35 1.51 -14.01
CA ARG A 20 -20.98 1.43 -14.56
C ARG A 20 -20.11 2.61 -14.13
N GLN A 21 -20.67 3.82 -14.07
CA GLN A 21 -19.96 5.01 -13.61
C GLN A 21 -19.60 4.90 -12.11
N ASP A 22 -20.54 4.42 -11.28
CA ASP A 22 -20.29 4.20 -9.85
C ASP A 22 -19.24 3.13 -9.62
N LEU A 23 -19.33 2.00 -10.35
CA LEU A 23 -18.32 0.93 -10.31
C LEU A 23 -16.92 1.46 -10.66
N LEU A 24 -16.80 2.27 -11.73
CA LEU A 24 -15.54 2.91 -12.11
C LEU A 24 -15.01 3.86 -11.03
N ALA A 25 -15.89 4.58 -10.32
CA ALA A 25 -15.48 5.44 -9.22
C ALA A 25 -14.87 4.62 -8.06
N HIS A 26 -15.48 3.48 -7.72
CA HIS A 26 -14.94 2.54 -6.72
C HIS A 26 -13.60 1.95 -7.15
N GLU A 27 -13.46 1.54 -8.40
CA GLU A 27 -12.19 1.03 -8.93
C GLU A 27 -11.07 2.08 -8.88
N LYS A 28 -11.40 3.34 -9.20
CA LYS A 28 -10.44 4.45 -9.12
C LYS A 28 -10.00 4.72 -7.68
N GLU A 29 -10.93 4.67 -6.73
CA GLU A 29 -10.61 4.87 -5.31
C GLU A 29 -9.77 3.70 -4.76
N LEU A 30 -10.02 2.48 -5.22
CA LEU A 30 -9.20 1.31 -4.89
C LEU A 30 -7.75 1.46 -5.41
N GLU A 31 -7.57 1.95 -6.63
CA GLU A 31 -6.24 2.21 -7.20
C GLU A 31 -5.49 3.31 -6.44
N ARG A 32 -6.19 4.39 -6.10
CA ARG A 32 -5.65 5.47 -5.28
C ARG A 32 -5.22 4.94 -3.92
N THR A 33 -6.08 4.18 -3.24
CA THR A 33 -5.81 3.55 -1.95
C THR A 33 -4.58 2.63 -2.02
N SER A 34 -4.47 1.78 -3.04
CA SER A 34 -3.30 0.93 -3.24
C SER A 34 -2.00 1.72 -3.41
N THR A 35 -2.07 2.87 -4.09
CA THR A 35 -0.93 3.78 -4.30
C THR A 35 -0.55 4.47 -3.00
N SER A 36 -1.53 4.99 -2.26
CA SER A 36 -1.32 5.61 -0.95
C SER A 36 -0.71 4.63 0.05
N ILE A 37 -1.21 3.39 0.12
CA ILE A 37 -0.64 2.34 0.99
C ILE A 37 0.82 2.03 0.59
N LYS A 38 1.11 1.95 -0.71
CA LYS A 38 2.49 1.73 -1.19
C LYS A 38 3.42 2.88 -0.76
N GLY A 39 2.95 4.13 -0.87
CA GLY A 39 3.67 5.31 -0.39
C GLY A 39 3.93 5.24 1.11
N LEU A 40 2.90 4.98 1.90
CA LEU A 40 3.02 4.85 3.35
C LEU A 40 4.02 3.76 3.77
N ILE A 41 3.97 2.58 3.14
CA ILE A 41 4.94 1.50 3.41
C ILE A 41 6.38 1.98 3.13
N LYS A 42 6.58 2.71 2.02
CA LYS A 42 7.90 3.27 1.68
C LYS A 42 8.36 4.27 2.75
N ASP A 43 7.50 5.20 3.12
CA ASP A 43 7.84 6.24 4.10
C ASP A 43 8.18 5.64 5.47
N VAL A 44 7.42 4.62 5.91
CA VAL A 44 7.73 3.87 7.14
C VAL A 44 9.07 3.16 7.03
N LYS A 45 9.37 2.48 5.91
CA LYS A 45 10.67 1.82 5.71
C LYS A 45 11.84 2.81 5.74
N ASP A 46 11.67 3.96 5.10
CA ASP A 46 12.67 5.02 5.06
C ASP A 46 12.91 5.59 6.47
N LEU A 47 11.84 5.83 7.24
CA LEU A 47 11.92 6.27 8.64
C LEU A 47 12.65 5.24 9.51
N LEU A 48 12.31 3.95 9.41
CA LEU A 48 12.97 2.89 10.18
C LEU A 48 14.47 2.81 9.85
N ALA A 49 14.85 3.00 8.58
CA ALA A 49 16.26 3.05 8.20
C ALA A 49 16.99 4.23 8.86
N LYS A 50 16.40 5.42 8.87
CA LYS A 50 16.97 6.61 9.52
C LYS A 50 17.02 6.49 11.05
N ALA A 51 16.01 5.88 11.67
CA ALA A 51 16.04 5.59 13.09
C ALA A 51 17.20 4.66 13.46
N ARG A 52 17.52 3.66 12.64
CA ARG A 52 18.69 2.79 12.85
C ARG A 52 20.02 3.53 12.70
N GLU A 53 20.14 4.45 11.74
CA GLU A 53 21.32 5.30 11.59
C GLU A 53 21.53 6.18 12.84
N LEU A 54 20.47 6.82 13.33
CA LEU A 54 20.50 7.60 14.57
C LEU A 54 20.90 6.73 15.77
N SER A 55 20.31 5.54 15.89
CA SER A 55 20.60 4.62 17.00
C SER A 55 22.07 4.20 17.02
N ARG A 56 22.69 4.01 15.84
CA ARG A 56 24.13 3.74 15.74
C ARG A 56 24.96 4.92 16.22
N ALA A 57 24.63 6.15 15.80
CA ALA A 57 25.33 7.36 16.25
C ALA A 57 25.22 7.55 17.78
N GLN A 58 24.05 7.29 18.35
CA GLN A 58 23.83 7.37 19.79
C GLN A 58 24.60 6.30 20.56
N ARG A 59 24.72 5.08 20.02
CA ARG A 59 25.58 4.04 20.60
C ARG A 59 27.06 4.40 20.57
N VAL A 60 27.53 4.99 19.47
CA VAL A 60 28.92 5.49 19.39
C VAL A 60 29.16 6.57 20.46
N LEU A 61 28.25 7.54 20.57
CA LEU A 61 28.32 8.56 21.62
C LEU A 61 28.31 7.96 23.03
N SER A 62 27.42 7.00 23.30
CA SER A 62 27.37 6.26 24.56
C SER A 62 28.73 5.63 24.89
N GLN A 63 29.35 4.94 23.92
CA GLN A 63 30.67 4.34 24.13
C GLN A 63 31.76 5.39 24.39
N THR A 64 31.73 6.53 23.69
CA THR A 64 32.64 7.64 23.96
C THR A 64 32.47 8.16 25.40
N LEU A 65 31.23 8.33 25.87
CA LEU A 65 30.93 8.78 27.23
C LEU A 65 31.37 7.78 28.30
N ILE A 66 31.08 6.48 28.09
CA ILE A 66 31.44 5.40 29.02
C ILE A 66 32.95 5.26 29.17
N ASN A 67 33.69 5.45 28.07
CA ASN A 67 35.13 5.25 28.03
C ASN A 67 35.92 6.55 28.29
N PHE A 68 35.25 7.69 28.44
CA PHE A 68 35.90 8.96 28.71
C PHE A 68 36.66 8.92 30.05
N LYS A 69 37.93 9.32 30.00
CA LYS A 69 38.80 9.45 31.17
C LYS A 69 39.63 10.70 31.00
N PHE A 70 39.79 11.46 32.08
CA PHE A 70 40.76 12.55 32.10
C PHE A 70 42.19 11.99 32.04
N GLU A 71 43.05 12.65 31.27
CA GLU A 71 44.49 12.43 31.36
C GLU A 71 45.00 13.14 32.62
N CYS A 72 45.47 12.37 33.60
CA CYS A 72 45.94 12.94 34.87
C CYS A 72 47.37 13.47 34.72
N ILE A 73 47.64 14.65 35.27
CA ILE A 73 49.01 15.15 35.46
C ILE A 73 49.51 14.63 36.82
N GLY A 74 50.48 13.71 36.81
CA GLY A 74 51.01 13.08 38.04
C GLY A 74 50.47 11.67 38.28
N SER A 75 50.25 11.29 39.55
CA SER A 75 49.90 9.91 39.95
C SER A 75 48.46 9.71 40.43
N SER A 76 47.61 10.75 40.42
CA SER A 76 46.23 10.67 40.93
C SER A 76 45.27 11.62 40.20
N GLN A 77 43.99 11.24 40.13
CA GLN A 77 42.89 12.12 39.70
C GLN A 77 42.46 13.06 40.84
N THR A 78 41.94 14.23 40.48
CA THR A 78 41.21 15.10 41.41
C THR A 78 39.79 14.56 41.66
N ASP A 79 39.17 14.99 42.77
CA ASP A 79 37.78 14.60 43.09
C ASP A 79 36.80 15.01 41.98
N ASP A 80 36.97 16.21 41.41
CA ASP A 80 36.13 16.70 40.31
C ASP A 80 36.26 15.85 39.05
N GLU A 81 37.48 15.44 38.69
CA GLU A 81 37.72 14.56 37.54
C GLU A 81 37.02 13.20 37.72
N VAL A 82 37.09 12.63 38.93
CA VAL A 82 36.40 11.38 39.26
C VAL A 82 34.88 11.55 39.15
N VAL A 83 34.33 12.63 39.71
CA VAL A 83 32.89 12.93 39.67
C VAL A 83 32.40 13.13 38.24
N ILE A 84 33.12 13.90 37.42
CA ILE A 84 32.74 14.15 36.02
C ILE A 84 32.84 12.86 35.19
N SER A 85 33.93 12.09 35.31
CA SER A 85 34.07 10.82 34.59
C SER A 85 32.94 9.83 34.95
N ASN A 86 32.59 9.72 36.23
CA ASN A 86 31.47 8.87 36.66
C ASN A 86 30.13 9.37 36.12
N SER A 87 29.90 10.68 36.11
CA SER A 87 28.66 11.27 35.57
C SER A 87 28.49 10.99 34.07
N LEU A 88 29.56 11.13 33.29
CA LEU A 88 29.56 10.81 31.85
C LEU A 88 29.32 9.31 31.62
N LYS A 89 29.92 8.45 32.45
CA LYS A 89 29.72 7.01 32.37
C LYS A 89 28.27 6.62 32.61
N GLU A 90 27.60 7.19 33.61
CA GLU A 90 26.18 6.93 33.88
C GLU A 90 25.29 7.46 32.75
N LEU A 91 25.59 8.65 32.20
CA LEU A 91 24.87 9.17 31.03
C LEU A 91 24.99 8.22 29.82
N GLY A 92 26.20 7.72 29.53
CA GLY A 92 26.40 6.76 28.45
C GLY A 92 25.60 5.47 28.65
N LYS A 93 25.56 4.91 29.86
CA LYS A 93 24.72 3.74 30.18
C LYS A 93 23.23 4.01 29.93
N LEU A 94 22.73 5.18 30.33
CA LEU A 94 21.34 5.58 30.07
C LEU A 94 21.04 5.68 28.57
N VAL A 95 21.94 6.29 27.79
CA VAL A 95 21.80 6.36 26.33
C VAL A 95 21.77 4.96 25.74
N SER A 96 22.66 4.06 26.15
CA SER A 96 22.64 2.66 25.70
C SER A 96 21.31 1.95 26.00
N ALA A 97 20.76 2.11 27.21
CA ALA A 97 19.50 1.50 27.58
C ALA A 97 18.32 2.02 26.73
N ILE A 98 18.30 3.32 26.42
CA ILE A 98 17.31 3.91 25.51
C ILE A 98 17.41 3.30 24.12
N GLU A 99 18.63 3.13 23.59
CA GLU A 99 18.81 2.54 22.26
C GLU A 99 18.39 1.06 22.21
N ASP A 100 18.55 0.31 23.30
CA ASP A 100 18.11 -1.08 23.36
C ASP A 100 16.59 -1.20 23.32
N GLU A 101 15.87 -0.29 23.99
CA GLU A 101 14.40 -0.20 23.84
C GLU A 101 13.98 0.26 22.45
N ARG A 102 14.73 1.19 21.85
CA ARG A 102 14.45 1.64 20.49
C ARG A 102 14.60 0.50 19.49
N ASP A 103 15.64 -0.33 19.59
CA ASP A 103 15.81 -1.48 18.70
C ASP A 103 14.63 -2.45 18.81
N ARG A 104 14.18 -2.77 20.03
CA ARG A 104 12.98 -3.60 20.26
C ARG A 104 11.74 -3.02 19.56
N MET A 105 11.53 -1.72 19.68
CA MET A 105 10.41 -1.04 19.02
C MET A 105 10.53 -1.08 17.49
N LEU A 106 11.73 -0.83 16.95
CA LEU A 106 11.97 -0.81 15.50
C LEU A 106 11.83 -2.19 14.86
N GLU A 107 12.19 -3.26 15.57
CA GLU A 107 11.96 -4.64 15.15
C GLU A 107 10.46 -4.94 15.03
N GLN A 108 9.67 -4.53 16.04
CA GLN A 108 8.23 -4.75 16.05
C GLN A 108 7.47 -3.96 14.96
N ALA A 109 7.96 -2.78 14.58
CA ALA A 109 7.30 -1.93 13.58
C ALA A 109 7.15 -2.62 12.22
N TYR A 110 8.10 -3.49 11.84
CA TYR A 110 8.00 -4.23 10.58
C TYR A 110 6.81 -5.19 10.57
N ASP A 111 6.69 -6.03 11.61
CA ASP A 111 5.65 -7.04 11.68
C ASP A 111 4.26 -6.47 12.02
N GLN A 112 4.20 -5.35 12.75
CA GLN A 112 2.93 -4.74 13.14
C GLN A 112 2.37 -3.76 12.10
N ILE A 113 3.21 -3.14 11.26
CA ILE A 113 2.76 -2.09 10.32
C ILE A 113 3.03 -2.49 8.87
N ILE A 114 4.30 -2.78 8.53
CA ILE A 114 4.69 -3.03 7.14
C ILE A 114 4.04 -4.31 6.62
N ARG A 115 4.20 -5.43 7.33
CA ARG A 115 3.69 -6.74 6.90
C ARG A 115 2.16 -6.75 6.73
N PRO A 116 1.33 -6.22 7.66
CA PRO A 116 -0.12 -6.17 7.47
C PRO A 116 -0.56 -5.32 6.28
N LEU A 117 0.08 -4.17 6.05
CA LEU A 117 -0.24 -3.30 4.91
C LEU A 117 0.17 -3.94 3.57
N GLU A 118 1.35 -4.58 3.51
CA GLU A 118 1.78 -5.34 2.34
C GLU A 118 0.82 -6.48 2.03
N LYS A 119 0.42 -7.24 3.05
CA LYS A 119 -0.55 -8.33 2.95
C LYS A 119 -1.90 -7.84 2.46
N PHE A 120 -2.47 -6.81 3.10
CA PHE A 120 -3.74 -6.22 2.71
C PHE A 120 -3.73 -5.74 1.25
N ARG A 121 -2.68 -5.00 0.87
CA ARG A 121 -2.54 -4.50 -0.50
C ARG A 121 -2.43 -5.64 -1.52
N LYS A 122 -1.72 -6.71 -1.20
CA LYS A 122 -1.54 -7.85 -2.11
C LYS A 122 -2.80 -8.71 -2.21
N GLU A 123 -3.38 -9.07 -1.07
CA GLU A 123 -4.45 -10.06 -1.01
C GLU A 123 -5.82 -9.43 -1.26
N GLN A 124 -6.13 -8.28 -0.64
CA GLN A 124 -7.46 -7.68 -0.74
C GLN A 124 -7.56 -6.83 -2.01
N ILE A 125 -6.68 -5.84 -2.16
CA ILE A 125 -6.70 -4.95 -3.34
C ILE A 125 -6.29 -5.72 -4.60
N GLY A 126 -5.28 -6.60 -4.51
CA GLY A 126 -4.86 -7.43 -5.64
C GLY A 126 -5.98 -8.35 -6.14
N ALA A 127 -6.71 -9.03 -5.25
CA ALA A 127 -7.83 -9.88 -5.64
C ALA A 127 -8.96 -9.09 -6.33
N ALA A 128 -9.30 -7.91 -5.82
CA ALA A 128 -10.29 -7.04 -6.46
C ALA A 128 -9.87 -6.61 -7.88
N LYS A 129 -8.60 -6.26 -8.10
CA LYS A 129 -8.07 -5.95 -9.44
C LYS A 129 -8.13 -7.14 -10.40
N ASP A 130 -7.86 -8.34 -9.90
CA ASP A 130 -7.96 -9.55 -10.72
C ASP A 130 -9.44 -9.91 -11.02
N GLY A 131 -10.34 -9.64 -10.07
CA GLY A 131 -11.79 -9.68 -10.29
C GLY A 131 -12.22 -8.75 -11.41
N ARG A 132 -11.76 -7.50 -11.40
CA ARG A 132 -12.01 -6.53 -12.48
C ARG A 132 -11.56 -7.04 -13.85
N LYS A 133 -10.32 -7.54 -13.97
CA LYS A 133 -9.80 -8.08 -15.24
C LYS A 133 -10.67 -9.23 -15.76
N LYS A 134 -11.14 -10.11 -14.87
CA LYS A 134 -12.04 -11.20 -15.24
C LYS A 134 -13.38 -10.66 -15.73
N PHE A 135 -13.93 -9.66 -15.04
CA PHE A 135 -15.18 -9.00 -15.40
C PHE A 135 -15.09 -8.30 -16.76
N GLU A 136 -14.03 -7.53 -17.01
CA GLU A 136 -13.75 -6.89 -18.31
C GLU A 136 -13.70 -7.93 -19.44
N LYS A 137 -13.01 -9.06 -19.22
CA LYS A 137 -12.93 -10.16 -20.21
C LYS A 137 -14.30 -10.77 -20.53
N GLN A 138 -15.16 -10.94 -19.54
CA GLN A 138 -16.53 -11.44 -19.77
C GLN A 138 -17.41 -10.39 -20.45
N THR A 139 -17.27 -9.12 -20.08
CA THR A 139 -17.95 -8.00 -20.72
C THR A 139 -17.63 -7.96 -22.22
N SER A 140 -16.35 -8.04 -22.61
CA SER A 140 -15.96 -8.04 -24.02
C SER A 140 -16.55 -9.22 -24.81
N LYS A 141 -16.59 -10.41 -24.21
CA LYS A 141 -17.21 -11.59 -24.84
C LYS A 141 -18.71 -11.44 -25.03
N PHE A 142 -19.39 -10.89 -24.02
CA PHE A 142 -20.82 -10.66 -24.06
C PHE A 142 -21.18 -9.65 -25.15
N VAL A 143 -20.47 -8.51 -25.21
CA VAL A 143 -20.66 -7.51 -26.28
C VAL A 143 -20.46 -8.13 -27.66
N GLN A 144 -19.38 -8.90 -27.86
CA GLN A 144 -19.14 -9.61 -29.13
C GLN A 144 -20.27 -10.58 -29.50
N SER A 145 -20.86 -11.28 -28.52
CA SER A 145 -22.00 -12.17 -28.78
C SER A 145 -23.26 -11.41 -29.19
N GLN A 146 -23.52 -10.24 -28.59
CA GLN A 146 -24.64 -9.38 -28.95
C GLN A 146 -24.48 -8.84 -30.38
N GLU A 147 -23.29 -8.36 -30.74
CA GLU A 147 -22.98 -7.91 -32.10
C GLU A 147 -23.23 -9.01 -33.14
N ARG A 148 -22.79 -10.24 -32.87
CA ARG A 148 -23.05 -11.39 -33.76
C ARG A 148 -24.55 -11.68 -33.89
N TYR A 149 -25.30 -11.64 -32.79
CA TYR A 149 -26.74 -11.88 -32.81
C TYR A 149 -27.49 -10.80 -33.61
N LEU A 150 -27.16 -9.52 -33.40
CA LEU A 150 -27.71 -8.41 -34.15
C LEU A 150 -27.44 -8.57 -35.64
N ASN A 151 -26.20 -8.90 -36.01
CA ASN A 151 -25.84 -9.13 -37.42
C ASN A 151 -26.61 -10.30 -38.06
N LEU A 152 -26.94 -11.35 -37.30
CA LEU A 152 -27.79 -12.44 -37.79
C LEU A 152 -29.25 -12.00 -37.98
N SER A 153 -29.77 -11.17 -37.07
CA SER A 153 -31.11 -10.60 -37.17
C SER A 153 -31.23 -9.71 -38.41
N THR A 154 -30.26 -8.81 -38.63
CA THR A 154 -30.24 -7.92 -39.79
C THR A 154 -30.18 -8.70 -41.10
N ARG A 155 -29.31 -9.71 -41.19
CA ARG A 155 -29.23 -10.58 -42.39
C ARG A 155 -30.52 -11.35 -42.66
N LYS A 156 -31.23 -11.81 -41.62
CA LYS A 156 -32.54 -12.47 -41.79
C LYS A 156 -33.60 -11.50 -42.31
N GLN A 157 -33.64 -10.27 -41.79
CA GLN A 157 -34.55 -9.24 -42.29
C GLN A 157 -34.23 -8.85 -43.73
N GLU A 158 -32.95 -8.76 -44.09
CA GLU A 158 -32.49 -8.45 -45.45
C GLU A 158 -32.86 -9.57 -46.45
N LEU A 159 -32.70 -10.84 -46.06
CA LEU A 159 -33.15 -11.98 -46.86
C LEU A 159 -34.68 -11.97 -47.09
N VAL A 160 -35.47 -11.68 -46.07
CA VAL A 160 -36.93 -11.57 -46.19
C VAL A 160 -37.32 -10.41 -47.12
N LEU A 161 -36.68 -9.25 -46.99
CA LEU A 161 -36.91 -8.10 -47.89
C LEU A 161 -36.54 -8.44 -49.35
N GLN A 162 -35.45 -9.17 -49.56
CA GLN A 162 -35.04 -9.61 -50.88
C GLN A 162 -36.03 -10.62 -51.49
N GLU A 163 -36.54 -11.58 -50.71
CA GLU A 163 -37.58 -12.52 -51.14
C GLU A 163 -38.90 -11.82 -51.48
N VAL A 164 -39.35 -10.85 -50.68
CA VAL A 164 -40.56 -10.05 -50.97
C VAL A 164 -40.39 -9.23 -52.25
N SER A 165 -39.22 -8.61 -52.45
CA SER A 165 -38.93 -7.86 -53.68
C SER A 165 -38.94 -8.76 -54.92
N ASN A 166 -38.45 -10.00 -54.82
CA ASN A 166 -38.46 -10.93 -55.95
C ASN A 166 -39.88 -11.39 -56.32
N ILE A 167 -40.80 -11.44 -55.35
CA ILE A 167 -42.22 -11.81 -55.58
C ILE A 167 -42.99 -10.67 -56.27
N GLU A 168 -42.69 -9.40 -55.96
CA GLU A 168 -43.38 -8.24 -56.57
C GLU A 168 -43.01 -7.99 -58.06
N TRP A 169 -41.91 -8.57 -58.54
CA TRP A 169 -41.45 -8.48 -59.95
C TRP A 169 -41.66 -9.77 -60.76
N SER A 170 -42.42 -10.73 -60.22
CA SER A 170 -42.83 -12.00 -60.85
C SER A 170 -44.26 -11.94 -61.38
#